data_AF-A0A2N3GCW1-F1
#
_entry.id   AF-A0A2N3GCW1-F1
#
_cell.length_a   1.000
_cell.length_b   1.000
_cell.length_c   1.000
_cell.angle_alpha   90.00
_cell.angle_beta   90.00
_cell.angle_gamma   90.00
#
_symmetry.space_group_name_H-M   'P 1'
#
loop_
_entity.id
_entity.type
_entity.pdbx_description
1 polymer ?
#
loop_
_entity_poly.entity_id
_entity_poly.type
_entity_poly.pdbx_seq_one_letter_code
_entity_poly.pdbx_strand_id
1 'polypeptide(L)'
;MTASALLVRQLVETHPDIAGLLSEHLEDNEGELLPHLLLADIIRWLVSHRTTKAQVCASVLNYLDAAFAAGPDEVRGLIQVSGVEMIPDPGQPGAELRAMLGPSLASVDPWREVTGG
;
A
#
# COMPACT_ATOMS: atom_id res chain seq x y z
N MET A 1 9.51 10.04 -15.80
CA MET A 1 8.68 9.49 -14.72
C MET A 1 9.26 8.14 -14.33
N THR A 2 9.52 7.91 -13.05
CA THR A 2 10.14 6.67 -12.53
C THR A 2 9.13 5.52 -12.50
N ALA A 3 9.59 4.28 -12.30
CA ALA A 3 8.70 3.12 -12.21
C ALA A 3 7.81 3.20 -10.95
N SER A 4 8.36 3.70 -9.84
CA SER A 4 7.64 4.01 -8.60
C SER A 4 6.51 5.02 -8.81
N ALA A 5 6.77 6.12 -9.52
CA ALA A 5 5.77 7.15 -9.80
C ALA A 5 4.65 6.64 -10.72
N LEU A 6 5.00 5.81 -11.71
CA LEU A 6 4.03 5.13 -12.58
C LEU A 6 3.09 4.23 -11.77
N LEU A 7 3.65 3.42 -10.86
CA LEU A 7 2.87 2.49 -10.03
C LEU A 7 1.81 3.23 -9.20
N VAL A 8 2.22 4.23 -8.41
CA VAL A 8 1.28 4.89 -7.48
C VAL A 8 0.20 5.67 -8.23
N ARG A 9 0.54 6.25 -9.39
CA ARG A 9 -0.42 6.89 -10.26
C ARG A 9 -1.45 5.89 -10.79
N GLN A 10 -1.00 4.76 -11.34
CA GLN A 10 -1.89 3.72 -11.86
C GLN A 10 -2.76 3.09 -10.76
N LEU A 11 -2.20 2.89 -9.56
CA LEU A 11 -2.95 2.37 -8.41
C LEU A 11 -4.15 3.27 -8.09
N VAL A 12 -3.93 4.58 -8.03
CA VAL A 12 -4.99 5.55 -7.72
C VAL A 12 -5.99 5.68 -8.87
N GLU A 13 -5.52 5.68 -10.12
CA GLU A 13 -6.39 5.71 -11.31
C GLU A 13 -7.29 4.48 -11.44
N THR A 14 -6.84 3.33 -10.95
CA THR A 14 -7.60 2.06 -10.98
C THR A 14 -8.52 1.86 -9.78
N HIS A 15 -8.38 2.66 -8.72
CA HIS A 15 -9.16 2.55 -7.48
C HIS A 15 -9.84 3.90 -7.14
N PRO A 16 -11.06 4.16 -7.66
CA PRO A 16 -11.74 5.44 -7.48
C PRO A 16 -11.93 5.89 -6.02
N ASP A 17 -12.08 4.95 -5.08
CA ASP A 17 -12.23 5.24 -3.66
C ASP A 17 -11.01 5.94 -3.03
N ILE A 18 -9.82 5.80 -3.62
CA ILE A 18 -8.58 6.46 -3.17
C ILE A 18 -8.11 7.56 -4.12
N ALA A 19 -8.90 7.90 -5.15
CA ALA A 19 -8.59 8.94 -6.14
C ALA A 19 -8.27 10.30 -5.51
N GLY A 20 -9.01 10.65 -4.44
CA GLY A 20 -8.82 11.91 -3.71
C GLY A 20 -7.41 12.09 -3.14
N LEU A 21 -6.76 10.99 -2.73
CA LEU A 21 -5.41 11.04 -2.13
C LEU A 21 -4.37 11.59 -3.10
N LEU A 22 -4.49 11.35 -4.40
CA LEU A 22 -3.56 11.91 -5.37
C LEU A 22 -3.74 13.44 -5.53
N SER A 23 -4.97 13.94 -5.45
CA SER A 23 -5.21 15.39 -5.51
C SER A 23 -4.65 16.06 -4.27
N GLU A 24 -5.00 15.55 -3.09
CA GLU A 24 -4.49 16.03 -1.81
C GLU A 24 -2.96 15.99 -1.76
N HIS A 25 -2.35 14.87 -2.18
CA HIS A 25 -0.90 14.72 -2.26
C HIS A 25 -0.24 15.78 -3.15
N LEU A 26 -0.80 16.04 -4.33
CA LEU A 26 -0.24 17.03 -5.25
C LEU A 26 -0.42 18.46 -4.72
N GLU A 27 -1.54 18.76 -4.06
CA GLU A 27 -1.76 20.06 -3.42
C GLU A 27 -0.77 20.30 -2.27
N ASP A 28 -0.56 19.29 -1.41
CA ASP A 28 0.32 19.37 -0.25
C ASP A 28 1.81 19.40 -0.60
N ASN A 29 2.19 18.91 -1.79
CA ASN A 29 3.59 18.79 -2.22
C ASN A 29 3.90 19.65 -3.46
N GLU A 30 3.25 20.81 -3.60
CA GLU A 30 3.55 21.80 -4.65
C GLU A 30 3.49 21.24 -6.10
N GLY A 31 2.60 20.28 -6.33
CA GLY A 31 2.42 19.57 -7.61
C GLY A 31 3.40 18.42 -7.83
N GLU A 32 4.24 18.08 -6.85
CA GLU A 32 5.20 16.98 -6.94
C GLU A 32 4.60 15.64 -6.52
N LEU A 33 4.76 14.63 -7.38
CA LEU A 33 4.39 13.25 -7.06
C LEU A 33 5.55 12.55 -6.34
N LEU A 34 5.40 12.32 -5.04
CA LEU A 34 6.39 11.67 -4.18
C LEU A 34 5.90 10.24 -3.85
N PRO A 35 6.41 9.20 -4.53
CA PRO A 35 5.79 7.87 -4.49
C PRO A 35 5.76 7.23 -3.10
N HIS A 36 6.83 7.42 -2.33
CA HIS A 36 6.91 6.89 -0.96
C HIS A 36 5.87 7.51 -0.03
N LEU A 37 5.61 8.82 -0.15
CA LEU A 37 4.63 9.50 0.69
C LEU A 37 3.21 9.11 0.28
N LEU A 38 2.89 9.17 -1.01
CA LEU A 38 1.56 8.80 -1.49
C LEU A 38 1.23 7.34 -1.16
N LEU A 39 2.17 6.40 -1.31
CA LEU A 39 1.91 5.01 -0.94
C LEU A 39 1.68 4.87 0.57
N ALA A 40 2.44 5.59 1.40
CA ALA A 40 2.22 5.58 2.84
C ALA A 40 0.82 6.16 3.21
N ASP A 41 0.36 7.20 2.52
CA ASP A 41 -0.99 7.76 2.70
C ASP A 41 -2.08 6.79 2.29
N ILE A 42 -1.87 6.05 1.20
CA ILE A 42 -2.77 4.97 0.78
C ILE A 42 -2.87 3.91 1.89
N ILE A 43 -1.75 3.47 2.48
CA ILE A 43 -1.78 2.48 3.58
C ILE A 43 -2.52 3.04 4.80
N ARG A 44 -2.30 4.31 5.18
CA ARG A 44 -3.05 4.97 6.27
C ARG A 44 -4.55 5.04 5.98
N TRP A 45 -4.92 5.29 4.73
CA TRP A 45 -6.32 5.27 4.30
C TRP A 45 -6.90 3.87 4.42
N LEU A 46 -6.19 2.82 3.99
CA LEU A 46 -6.62 1.43 4.15
C LEU A 46 -6.85 1.11 5.63
N VAL A 47 -5.92 1.49 6.52
CA VAL A 47 -6.06 1.29 7.97
C VAL A 47 -7.32 1.98 8.48
N SER A 48 -7.57 3.22 8.07
CA SER A 48 -8.73 3.99 8.54
C SER A 48 -10.06 3.43 8.04
N HIS A 49 -10.07 2.76 6.88
CA HIS A 49 -11.28 2.26 6.21
C HIS A 49 -11.41 0.74 6.20
N ARG A 50 -10.52 0.01 6.87
CA ARG A 50 -10.45 -1.47 6.85
C ARG A 50 -11.76 -2.18 7.16
N THR A 51 -12.62 -1.60 7.99
CA THR A 51 -13.92 -2.17 8.36
C THR A 51 -15.07 -1.73 7.45
N THR A 52 -15.02 -0.49 6.94
CA THR A 52 -16.10 0.11 6.13
C THR A 52 -15.93 -0.10 4.63
N LYS A 53 -14.70 -0.39 4.19
CA LYS A 53 -14.28 -0.56 2.79
C LYS A 53 -13.39 -1.79 2.61
N ALA A 54 -13.71 -2.90 3.29
CA ALA A 54 -12.89 -4.11 3.31
C ALA A 54 -12.57 -4.65 1.90
N GLN A 55 -13.53 -4.62 0.97
CA GLN A 55 -13.34 -5.06 -0.42
C GLN A 55 -12.34 -4.18 -1.18
N VAL A 56 -12.38 -2.86 -0.95
CA VAL A 56 -11.42 -1.92 -1.55
C VAL A 56 -10.03 -2.16 -0.98
N CYS A 57 -9.91 -2.36 0.34
CA CYS A 57 -8.64 -2.69 0.98
C CYS A 57 -8.04 -3.97 0.40
N ALA A 58 -8.85 -5.02 0.23
CA ALA A 58 -8.42 -6.27 -0.39
C ALA A 58 -7.97 -6.06 -1.86
N SER A 59 -8.72 -5.28 -2.63
CA SER A 59 -8.38 -4.96 -4.03
C SER A 59 -7.03 -4.24 -4.15
N VAL A 60 -6.80 -3.21 -3.32
CA VAL A 60 -5.55 -2.44 -3.29
C VAL A 60 -4.37 -3.33 -2.89
N LEU A 61 -4.52 -4.13 -1.82
CA LEU A 61 -3.44 -5.03 -1.37
C LEU A 61 -3.13 -6.11 -2.42
N ASN A 62 -4.14 -6.63 -3.12
CA ASN A 62 -3.94 -7.57 -4.23
C ASN A 62 -3.21 -6.92 -5.41
N TYR A 63 -3.53 -5.66 -5.73
CA TYR A 63 -2.81 -4.90 -6.75
C TYR A 63 -1.33 -4.75 -6.39
N LEU A 64 -1.05 -4.36 -5.14
CA LEU A 64 0.32 -4.22 -4.62
C LEU A 64 1.07 -5.56 -4.62
N ASP A 65 0.41 -6.68 -4.31
CA ASP A 65 1.02 -8.01 -4.36
C ASP A 65 1.44 -8.40 -5.78
N ALA A 66 0.55 -8.21 -6.75
CA ALA A 66 0.86 -8.46 -8.16
C ALA A 66 2.00 -7.57 -8.67
N ALA A 67 1.97 -6.29 -8.30
CA ALA A 67 3.03 -5.34 -8.66
C ALA A 67 4.37 -5.68 -8.02
N PHE A 68 4.38 -6.17 -6.78
CA PHE A 68 5.60 -6.62 -6.10
C PHE A 68 6.19 -7.87 -6.76
N ALA A 69 5.35 -8.85 -7.10
CA ALA A 69 5.78 -10.08 -7.77
C ALA A 69 6.43 -9.80 -9.13
N ALA A 70 5.79 -8.98 -9.97
CA ALA A 70 6.22 -8.74 -11.35
C ALA A 70 7.15 -7.52 -11.54
N GLY A 71 7.18 -6.60 -10.58
CA GLY A 71 7.85 -5.31 -10.72
C GLY A 71 9.38 -5.36 -10.62
N PRO A 72 10.08 -4.33 -11.12
CA PRO A 72 11.52 -4.15 -10.93
C PRO A 72 11.85 -3.84 -9.47
N ASP A 73 13.14 -3.90 -9.11
CA ASP A 73 13.60 -3.69 -7.73
C ASP A 73 13.18 -2.34 -7.13
N GLU A 74 13.09 -1.30 -7.95
CA GLU A 74 12.58 0.02 -7.54
C GLU A 74 11.13 -0.06 -7.03
N VAL A 75 10.26 -0.79 -7.73
CA VAL A 75 8.86 -1.00 -7.36
C VAL A 75 8.76 -1.87 -6.11
N ARG A 76 9.56 -2.94 -6.05
CA ARG A 76 9.60 -3.84 -4.88
C ARG A 76 10.04 -3.09 -3.62
N GLY A 77 11.09 -2.30 -3.70
CA GLY A 77 11.59 -1.50 -2.60
C GLY A 77 10.58 -0.47 -2.11
N LEU A 78 9.89 0.22 -3.04
CA LEU A 78 8.79 1.13 -2.70
C LEU A 78 7.68 0.40 -1.92
N ILE A 79 7.18 -0.73 -2.46
CA ILE A 79 6.07 -1.47 -1.85
C ILE A 79 6.46 -2.07 -0.51
N GLN A 80 7.69 -2.54 -0.35
CA GLN A 80 8.17 -3.07 0.92
C GLN A 80 8.21 -1.97 1.99
N VAL A 81 8.94 -0.88 1.74
CA VAL A 81 9.22 0.16 2.75
C VAL A 81 8.01 1.07 3.00
N SER A 82 7.28 1.46 1.95
CA SER A 82 6.16 2.40 2.06
C SER A 82 4.79 1.73 2.00
N GLY A 83 4.75 0.43 1.69
CA GLY A 83 3.54 -0.39 1.73
C GLY A 83 3.50 -1.28 2.97
N VAL A 84 4.26 -2.39 2.95
CA VAL A 84 4.19 -3.45 3.96
C VAL A 84 4.68 -2.99 5.34
N GLU A 85 5.78 -2.26 5.40
CA GLU A 85 6.32 -1.72 6.67
C GLU A 85 5.43 -0.62 7.27
N MET A 86 4.56 -0.01 6.48
CA MET A 86 3.61 1.01 6.95
C MET A 86 2.33 0.41 7.55
N ILE A 87 2.11 -0.91 7.42
CA ILE A 87 1.00 -1.57 8.09
C ILE A 87 1.27 -1.63 9.60
N PRO A 88 0.30 -1.32 10.48
CA PRO A 88 0.51 -1.36 11.93
C PRO A 88 1.02 -2.70 12.45
N ASP A 89 1.79 -2.65 13.53
CA ASP A 89 2.36 -3.83 14.18
C ASP A 89 1.28 -4.69 14.84
N PRO A 90 1.50 -6.01 15.01
CA PRO A 90 0.57 -6.90 15.70
C PRO A 90 0.11 -6.32 17.05
N GLY A 91 -1.21 -6.35 17.28
CA GLY A 91 -1.84 -5.78 18.46
C GLY A 91 -2.24 -4.31 18.34
N GLN A 92 -1.83 -3.61 17.27
CA GLN A 92 -2.27 -2.24 16.98
C GLN A 92 -3.49 -2.24 16.05
N PRO A 93 -4.39 -1.22 16.16
CA PRO A 93 -5.50 -1.06 15.22
C PRO A 93 -4.99 -0.93 13.78
N GLY A 94 -5.47 -1.78 12.86
CA GLY A 94 -5.01 -1.82 11.47
C GLY A 94 -4.11 -3.00 11.14
N ALA A 95 -3.57 -3.70 12.14
CA ALA A 95 -2.74 -4.87 11.94
C ALA A 95 -3.47 -6.03 11.23
N GLU A 96 -4.80 -6.06 11.26
CA GLU A 96 -5.60 -7.05 10.52
C GLU A 96 -5.39 -6.99 9.00
N LEU A 97 -4.91 -5.87 8.45
CA LEU A 97 -4.52 -5.79 7.04
C LEU A 97 -3.38 -6.75 6.68
N ARG A 98 -2.53 -7.14 7.64
CA ARG A 98 -1.47 -8.14 7.43
C ARG A 98 -2.06 -9.50 7.02
N ALA A 99 -3.23 -9.86 7.55
CA ALA A 99 -3.94 -11.09 7.18
C ALA A 99 -4.55 -11.05 5.77
N MET A 100 -4.59 -9.87 5.14
CA MET A 100 -5.09 -9.66 3.78
C MET A 100 -3.97 -9.62 2.73
N LEU A 101 -2.70 -9.71 3.15
CA LEU A 101 -1.58 -9.70 2.23
C LEU A 101 -1.60 -10.94 1.33
N GLY A 102 -1.36 -10.72 0.05
CA GLY A 102 -1.11 -11.81 -0.90
C GLY A 102 0.21 -12.53 -0.59
N PRO A 103 0.50 -13.64 -1.28
CA PRO A 103 1.64 -14.50 -0.98
C PRO A 103 3.00 -13.80 -1.14
N SER A 104 3.09 -12.84 -2.07
CA SER A 104 4.33 -12.13 -2.38
C SER A 104 4.65 -11.11 -1.29
N LEU A 105 3.68 -10.29 -0.90
CA LEU A 105 3.84 -9.32 0.19
C LEU A 105 3.97 -10.00 1.54
N ALA A 106 3.23 -11.09 1.77
CA ALA A 106 3.38 -11.88 2.99
C ALA A 106 4.82 -12.41 3.11
N SER A 107 5.53 -12.71 2.01
CA SER A 107 6.92 -13.19 2.08
C SER A 107 7.93 -12.18 2.61
N VAL A 108 7.56 -10.90 2.59
CA VAL A 108 8.38 -9.78 3.10
C VAL A 108 7.74 -9.08 4.29
N ASP A 109 6.65 -9.62 4.84
CA ASP A 109 6.05 -9.12 6.06
C ASP A 109 6.96 -9.48 7.25
N PRO A 110 7.51 -8.49 7.99
CA PRO A 110 8.40 -8.74 9.12
C PRO A 110 7.74 -9.50 10.28
N TRP A 111 6.41 -9.58 10.31
CA TRP A 111 5.63 -10.21 11.37
C TRP A 111 5.03 -11.58 10.98
N ARG A 112 5.30 -12.09 9.78
CA ARG A 112 4.72 -13.36 9.29
C ARG A 112 5.04 -14.58 10.17
N GLU A 113 6.18 -14.59 10.84
CA GLU A 113 6.58 -15.71 11.71
C GLU A 113 5.94 -15.67 13.10
N VAL A 114 5.29 -14.56 13.49
CA VAL A 114 4.79 -14.35 14.86
C VAL A 114 3.35 -14.87 15.06
N THR A 115 2.61 -15.16 13.99
CA THR A 115 1.21 -15.62 14.05
C THR A 115 1.04 -17.14 13.98
N GLY A 116 2.12 -17.92 14.08
CA GLY A 116 2.13 -19.39 14.03
C GLY A 116 2.34 -20.10 15.37
N GLY A 117 1.80 -19.58 16.48
CA GLY A 117 1.90 -20.15 17.84
C GLY A 117 0.56 -20.33 18.52
#